data_AF-A0A1Q3Z0Z5-F1
#
_entry.id   AF-A0A1Q3Z0Z5-F1
#
_cell.length_a   1.000
_cell.length_b   1.000
_cell.length_c   1.000
_cell.angle_alpha   90.00
_cell.angle_beta   90.00
_cell.angle_gamma   90.00
#
_symmetry.space_group_name_H-M   'P 1'
#
loop_
_entity.id
_entity.type
_entity.pdbx_description
1 polymer ?
#
loop_
_entity_poly.entity_id
_entity_poly.type
_entity_poly.pdbx_seq_one_letter_code
_entity_poly.pdbx_strand_id
1 'polypeptide(L)'
;MATEWVHCADAGGAASFDYLAGDGTGVLQISAVTITAAEKVWASDPANGPGDPVSVGQAYEDGAMVLIHAMDKDFGKLAELKLFKAGEADAVALGGTLRIVGQGAWTVSCDPG
;
A
#
# COMPACT_ATOMS: atom_id res chain seq x y z
N MET A 1 -18.72 -8.75 -0.57
CA MET A 1 -18.87 -7.47 0.16
C MET A 1 -17.61 -6.66 -0.14
N ALA A 2 -17.56 -5.37 0.19
CA ALA A 2 -16.92 -4.36 -0.66
C ALA A 2 -15.39 -4.49 -0.83
N THR A 3 -14.92 -4.24 -2.05
CA THR A 3 -13.52 -3.86 -2.33
C THR A 3 -13.29 -2.48 -1.73
N GLU A 4 -12.34 -2.34 -0.82
CA GLU A 4 -12.12 -1.10 -0.07
C GLU A 4 -10.72 -0.55 -0.31
N TRP A 5 -10.62 0.76 -0.49
CA TRP A 5 -9.33 1.43 -0.57
C TRP A 5 -8.79 1.63 0.84
N VAL A 6 -7.52 1.25 1.03
CA VAL A 6 -6.75 1.60 2.22
C VAL A 6 -5.75 2.66 1.82
N HIS A 7 -5.80 3.79 2.52
CA HIS A 7 -4.99 4.96 2.23
C HIS A 7 -3.86 5.10 3.23
N CYS A 8 -2.63 4.83 2.80
CA CYS A 8 -1.45 5.00 3.65
C CYS A 8 -0.63 6.21 3.23
N ALA A 9 -0.38 7.14 4.13
CA ALA A 9 0.44 8.32 3.85
C ALA A 9 1.35 8.66 5.03
N ASP A 10 2.49 9.31 4.74
CA ASP A 10 3.26 9.95 5.79
C ASP A 10 2.56 11.23 6.26
N ALA A 11 2.85 11.65 7.50
CA ALA A 11 2.19 12.81 8.11
C ALA A 11 2.40 14.14 7.34
N GLY A 12 3.46 14.24 6.52
CA GLY A 12 3.75 15.40 5.69
C GLY A 12 3.21 15.32 4.26
N GLY A 13 2.61 14.20 3.86
CA GLY A 13 2.11 13.98 2.49
C GLY A 13 3.20 13.91 1.41
N ALA A 14 4.45 13.65 1.80
CA ALA A 14 5.58 13.48 0.91
C ALA A 14 5.57 12.14 0.14
N ALA A 15 4.91 11.11 0.69
CA ALA A 15 4.75 9.79 0.10
C ALA A 15 3.44 9.12 0.53
N SER A 16 2.81 8.42 -0.43
CA SER A 16 1.63 7.58 -0.18
C SER A 16 1.72 6.21 -0.85
N PHE A 17 1.00 5.26 -0.29
CA PHE A 17 0.73 3.94 -0.87
C PHE A 17 -0.74 3.62 -0.62
N ASP A 18 -1.56 3.80 -1.64
CA ASP A 18 -2.97 3.45 -1.62
C ASP A 18 -3.13 2.07 -2.24
N TYR A 19 -3.92 1.19 -1.61
CA TYR A 19 -4.20 -0.12 -2.16
C TYR A 19 -5.66 -0.51 -2.04
N LEU A 20 -6.17 -1.16 -3.08
CA LEU A 20 -7.53 -1.66 -3.14
C LEU A 20 -7.54 -3.12 -2.67
N ALA A 21 -7.96 -3.32 -1.42
CA ALA A 21 -8.09 -4.63 -0.81
C ALA A 21 -9.37 -5.31 -1.30
N GLY A 22 -9.24 -6.51 -1.86
CA GLY A 22 -10.36 -7.36 -2.22
C GLY A 22 -10.70 -8.33 -1.09
N ASP A 23 -12.01 -8.59 -0.91
CA ASP A 23 -12.49 -9.75 -0.16
C ASP A 23 -12.29 -10.99 -1.05
N GLY A 24 -11.47 -11.93 -0.59
CA GLY A 24 -11.20 -13.17 -1.31
C GLY A 24 -10.68 -14.23 -0.35
N THR A 25 -11.50 -15.25 -0.09
CA THR A 25 -11.14 -16.54 0.53
C THR A 25 -10.39 -16.52 1.88
N GLY A 26 -10.38 -15.37 2.60
CA GLY A 26 -9.69 -15.21 3.88
C GLY A 26 -8.19 -14.87 3.76
N VAL A 27 -7.75 -14.41 2.59
CA VAL A 27 -6.38 -13.95 2.33
C VAL A 27 -6.40 -12.54 1.74
N LEU A 28 -5.37 -11.74 2.01
CA LEU A 28 -5.23 -10.42 1.38
C LEU A 28 -5.13 -10.58 -0.14
N GLN A 29 -6.03 -9.94 -0.86
CA GLN A 29 -5.98 -9.79 -2.31
C GLN A 29 -5.87 -8.30 -2.64
N ILE A 30 -4.91 -7.93 -3.48
CA ILE A 30 -4.71 -6.54 -3.90
C ILE A 30 -5.11 -6.41 -5.36
N SER A 31 -6.19 -5.68 -5.61
CA SER A 31 -6.74 -5.48 -6.96
C SER A 31 -6.10 -4.28 -7.66
N ALA A 32 -5.65 -3.29 -6.90
CA ALA A 32 -4.97 -2.11 -7.43
C ALA A 32 -4.04 -1.48 -6.39
N VAL A 33 -3.00 -0.80 -6.86
CA VAL A 33 -2.14 0.07 -6.05
C VAL A 33 -1.88 1.39 -6.76
N THR A 34 -1.81 2.46 -5.99
CA THR A 34 -1.31 3.77 -6.41
C THR A 34 -0.25 4.22 -5.41
N ILE A 35 0.90 4.68 -5.90
CA ILE A 35 2.06 5.04 -5.06
C ILE A 35 2.52 6.42 -5.48
N THR A 36 2.79 7.27 -4.50
CA THR A 36 3.33 8.61 -4.75
C THR A 36 4.59 8.85 -3.92
N ALA A 37 5.55 9.57 -4.50
CA ALA A 37 6.67 10.15 -3.78
C ALA A 37 7.23 11.33 -4.57
N ALA A 38 7.33 12.50 -3.93
CA ALA A 38 7.68 13.75 -4.61
C ALA A 38 6.80 13.99 -5.85
N GLU A 39 7.40 14.14 -7.04
CA GLU A 39 6.66 14.36 -8.30
C GLU A 39 6.39 13.06 -9.08
N LYS A 40 6.73 11.90 -8.50
CA LYS A 40 6.55 10.60 -9.15
C LYS A 40 5.29 9.92 -8.67
N VAL A 41 4.60 9.30 -9.63
CA VAL A 41 3.40 8.51 -9.40
C VAL A 41 3.55 7.18 -10.12
N TRP A 42 3.14 6.11 -9.45
CA TRP A 42 3.06 4.77 -10.01
C TRP A 42 1.66 4.21 -9.80
N ALA A 43 1.15 3.46 -10.76
CA ALA A 43 -0.16 2.83 -10.67
C ALA A 43 -0.15 1.43 -11.29
N SER A 44 -0.86 0.48 -10.69
CA SER A 44 -1.04 -0.86 -11.29
C SER A 44 -2.14 -0.91 -12.33
N ASP A 45 -3.05 0.05 -12.28
CA ASP A 45 -4.14 0.22 -13.25
C ASP A 45 -4.19 1.69 -13.67
N PRO A 46 -4.04 2.00 -14.98
CA PRO A 46 -4.17 3.36 -15.48
C PRO A 46 -5.50 4.04 -15.15
N ALA A 47 -6.56 3.27 -14.86
CA ALA A 47 -7.85 3.81 -14.41
C ALA A 47 -7.79 4.42 -13.01
N ASN A 48 -6.82 4.02 -12.17
CA ASN A 48 -6.70 4.42 -10.77
C ASN A 48 -5.64 5.49 -10.51
N GLY A 49 -4.94 5.95 -11.54
CA GLY A 49 -4.02 7.08 -11.43
C GLY A 49 -3.10 7.26 -12.64
N PRO A 50 -2.68 8.51 -12.95
CA PRO A 50 -1.63 8.75 -13.93
C PRO A 50 -0.28 8.36 -13.30
N GLY A 51 0.45 7.41 -13.89
CA GLY A 51 1.75 7.02 -13.34
C GLY A 51 2.47 5.94 -14.13
N ASP A 52 3.73 5.71 -13.78
CA ASP A 52 4.51 4.60 -14.32
C ASP A 52 3.89 3.26 -13.89
N PRO A 53 3.77 2.28 -14.80
CA PRO A 53 3.10 1.02 -14.50
C PRO A 53 3.87 0.22 -13.44
N VAL A 54 3.15 -0.32 -12.47
CA VAL A 54 3.68 -1.25 -11.47
C VAL A 54 2.85 -2.53 -11.40
N SER A 55 3.43 -3.59 -10.88
CA SER A 55 2.71 -4.82 -10.56
C SER A 55 2.75 -5.08 -9.06
N VAL A 56 1.70 -5.70 -8.53
CA VAL A 56 1.72 -6.19 -7.15
C VAL A 56 2.62 -7.42 -7.09
N GLY A 57 3.59 -7.38 -6.20
CA GLY A 57 4.47 -8.51 -5.90
C GLY A 57 3.92 -9.34 -4.74
N GLN A 58 4.68 -9.43 -3.66
CA GLN A 58 4.22 -10.08 -2.43
C GLN A 58 3.10 -9.28 -1.78
N ALA A 59 1.99 -9.93 -1.47
CA ALA A 59 0.95 -9.44 -0.57
C ALA A 59 0.74 -10.48 0.53
N TYR A 60 0.81 -10.06 1.78
CA TYR A 60 0.66 -10.92 2.94
C TYR A 60 -0.02 -10.16 4.07
N GLU A 61 -0.91 -10.85 4.77
CA GLU A 61 -1.61 -10.32 5.92
C GLU A 61 -1.79 -11.42 6.96
N ASP A 62 -1.62 -11.06 8.22
CA ASP A 62 -2.05 -11.86 9.36
C ASP A 62 -2.76 -10.97 10.41
N GLY A 63 -2.98 -11.50 11.61
CA GLY A 63 -3.65 -10.75 12.69
C GLY A 63 -2.87 -9.54 13.22
N ALA A 64 -1.56 -9.43 12.94
CA ALA A 64 -0.68 -8.41 13.49
C ALA A 64 -0.05 -7.51 12.42
N MET A 65 0.04 -7.94 11.16
CA MET A 65 0.76 -7.20 10.13
C MET A 65 0.16 -7.32 8.72
N VAL A 66 0.53 -6.34 7.89
CA VAL A 66 0.32 -6.34 6.44
C VAL A 66 1.66 -6.07 5.76
N LEU A 67 1.97 -6.81 4.70
CA LEU A 67 3.14 -6.60 3.86
C LEU A 67 2.70 -6.56 2.39
N ILE A 68 3.05 -5.48 1.69
CA ILE A 68 2.78 -5.33 0.25
C ILE A 68 4.06 -4.88 -0.45
N HIS A 69 4.43 -5.56 -1.54
CA HIS A 69 5.46 -5.09 -2.47
C HIS A 69 4.82 -4.63 -3.76
N ALA A 70 5.35 -3.53 -4.30
CA ALA A 70 5.13 -3.15 -5.69
C ALA A 70 6.42 -3.37 -6.47
N MET A 71 6.27 -3.87 -7.69
CA MET A 71 7.35 -4.24 -8.59
C MET A 71 7.34 -3.32 -9.80
N ASP A 72 8.52 -2.94 -10.27
CA ASP A 72 8.68 -2.23 -11.55
C ASP A 72 8.51 -3.20 -12.74
N LYS A 73 8.61 -2.64 -13.95
CA LYS A 73 8.50 -3.38 -15.22
C LYS A 73 9.54 -4.50 -15.42
N ASP A 74 10.67 -4.43 -14.71
CA ASP A 74 11.76 -5.40 -14.80
C ASP A 74 11.67 -6.42 -13.65
N PHE A 75 10.55 -6.44 -12.91
CA PHE A 75 10.34 -7.24 -11.71
C PHE A 75 11.35 -6.94 -10.59
N GLY A 76 11.93 -5.74 -10.60
CA GLY A 76 12.65 -5.17 -9.47
C GLY A 76 11.66 -4.67 -8.41
N LYS A 77 12.01 -4.81 -7.13
CA LYS A 77 11.17 -4.26 -6.05
C LYS A 77 11.23 -2.73 -6.11
N LEU A 78 10.11 -2.08 -6.43
CA LEU A 78 9.98 -0.63 -6.45
C LEU A 78 9.64 -0.08 -5.07
N ALA A 79 8.62 -0.66 -4.42
CA ALA A 79 8.14 -0.19 -3.13
C ALA A 79 7.83 -1.36 -2.19
N GLU A 80 7.91 -1.08 -0.89
CA GLU A 80 7.61 -2.00 0.19
C GLU A 80 6.83 -1.26 1.27
N LEU A 81 5.59 -1.69 1.47
CA LEU A 81 4.72 -1.27 2.55
C LEU A 81 4.71 -2.35 3.62
N LYS A 82 5.03 -1.98 4.86
CA LYS A 82 5.01 -2.84 6.05
C LYS A 82 4.17 -2.16 7.11
N LEU A 83 3.03 -2.74 7.45
CA LEU A 83 2.11 -2.21 8.43
C LEU A 83 1.99 -3.18 9.60
N PHE A 84 1.76 -2.61 10.77
CA PHE A 84 1.35 -3.30 11.97
C PHE A 84 -0.07 -2.89 12.33
N LYS A 85 -0.81 -3.84 12.86
CA LYS A 85 -2.17 -3.67 13.34
C LYS A 85 -2.14 -3.64 14.86
N ALA A 86 -2.81 -2.65 15.43
CA ALA A 86 -3.12 -2.63 16.85
C ALA A 86 -4.62 -2.38 17.00
N GLY A 87 -5.26 -3.10 17.91
CA GLY A 87 -6.69 -2.95 18.15
C GLY A 87 -7.02 -2.95 19.63
N GLU A 88 -7.97 -2.10 20.02
CA GLU A 88 -8.59 -2.08 21.34
C GLU A 88 -10.09 -1.84 21.20
N ALA A 89 -10.90 -2.83 21.62
CA ALA A 89 -12.34 -2.86 21.37
C ALA A 89 -12.65 -2.64 19.87
N ASP A 90 -13.35 -1.56 19.53
CA ASP A 90 -13.74 -1.22 18.16
C ASP A 90 -12.71 -0.32 17.45
N ALA A 91 -11.66 0.12 18.14
CA ALA A 91 -10.61 0.93 17.55
C ALA A 91 -9.54 0.04 16.91
N VAL A 92 -9.25 0.30 15.63
CA VAL A 92 -8.13 -0.33 14.91
C VAL A 92 -7.19 0.78 14.44
N ALA A 93 -5.92 0.66 14.80
CA ALA A 93 -4.85 1.49 14.29
C ALA A 93 -4.02 0.67 13.30
N LEU A 94 -3.77 1.24 12.13
CA LEU A 94 -2.95 0.66 11.08
C LEU A 94 -1.85 1.65 10.71
N GLY A 95 -0.60 1.21 10.81
CA GLY A 95 0.54 2.07 10.49
C GLY A 95 1.85 1.31 10.46
N GLY A 96 2.89 1.93 9.92
CA GLY A 96 4.19 1.30 9.82
C GLY A 96 5.14 2.08 8.92
N THR A 97 5.77 1.40 7.96
CA THR A 97 6.76 2.02 7.08
C THR A 97 6.45 1.79 5.61
N LEU A 98 6.65 2.83 4.82
CA LEU A 98 6.71 2.78 3.37
C LEU A 98 8.15 3.04 2.94
N ARG A 99 8.73 2.14 2.14
CA ARG A 99 10.03 2.34 1.49
C ARG A 99 9.85 2.32 -0.01
N ILE A 100 10.32 3.35 -0.70
CA ILE A 100 10.32 3.44 -2.17
C ILE A 100 11.76 3.55 -2.64
N VAL A 101 12.18 2.60 -3.48
CA VAL A 101 13.57 2.48 -3.94
C VAL A 101 14.00 3.75 -4.68
N GLY A 102 15.13 4.32 -4.24
CA GLY A 102 15.68 5.55 -4.80
C GLY A 102 14.89 6.82 -4.48
N GLN A 103 13.84 6.75 -3.66
CA GLN A 103 13.08 7.93 -3.20
C GLN A 103 13.24 8.17 -1.70
N GLY A 104 13.07 7.14 -0.87
CA GLY A 104 13.18 7.30 0.58
C GLY A 104 12.47 6.21 1.38
N ALA A 105 12.33 6.46 2.68
CA ALA A 105 11.56 5.66 3.60
C ALA A 105 10.82 6.57 4.60
N TRP A 106 9.57 6.24 4.88
CA TRP A 106 8.66 7.06 5.69
C TRP A 106 7.91 6.20 6.69
N THR A 107 7.60 6.78 7.84
CA THR A 107 6.52 6.27 8.70
C THR A 107 5.19 6.66 8.09
N VAL A 108 4.25 5.72 7.99
CA VAL A 108 2.93 5.97 7.43
C VAL A 108 1.84 5.55 8.41
N SER A 109 0.75 6.32 8.42
CA SER A 109 -0.53 5.93 9.03
C SER A 109 -1.49 5.58 7.90
N CYS A 110 -2.37 4.60 8.15
CA CYS A 110 -3.29 4.10 7.15
C CYS A 110 -4.73 4.13 7.65
N ASP A 111 -5.63 4.61 6.80
CA ASP A 111 -7.06 4.63 7.07
C ASP A 111 -7.81 3.80 6.00
N PRO A 112 -8.61 2.80 6.42
CA PRO A 112 -9.59 2.16 5.55
C PRO A 112 -10.67 3.17 5.14
N GLY A 113 -11.03 3.21 3.85
CA GLY A 113 -11.89 4.23 3.23
C GLY A 113 -13.39 3.93 3.22
#